data_AF-A0A2M8Q883-F1
#
_entry.id   AF-A0A2M8Q883-F1
#
_cell.length_a   1.000
_cell.length_b   1.000
_cell.length_c   1.000
_cell.angle_alpha   90.00
_cell.angle_beta   90.00
_cell.angle_gamma   90.00
#
_symmetry.space_group_name_H-M   'P 1'
#
loop_
_entity.id
_entity.type
_entity.pdbx_description
1 polymer ?
#
loop_
_entity_poly.entity_id
_entity_poly.type
_entity_poly.pdbx_seq_one_letter_code
_entity_poly.pdbx_strand_id
1 'polypeptide(L)'
;MGTPVCADINEAREKLLRVREQMLELGVKGGFKVAGAGTHPFSRWEGREEMLAQFRQMAEDAQMVARRILAFGLRVHIGVEDRDLAIDVMNTIRYVLPHILCLSTSSPFWLGRNTGLKSYRSVLVDSLPRTGIPGTFTSYHDYRTYVDTLLRTNSIPDPRRILYDVMPHYRFPTLVFRMCDMMPSVRDVLAVTA
;
A
#
# COMPACT_ATOMS: atom_id res chain seq x y z
N MET A 1 7.90 7.41 -3.93
CA MET A 1 7.60 8.68 -3.25
C MET A 1 7.38 8.39 -1.78
N GLY A 2 7.99 9.14 -0.88
CA GLY A 2 7.80 9.01 0.56
C GLY A 2 8.42 10.22 1.27
N THR A 3 7.86 10.59 2.41
CA THR A 3 8.47 11.57 3.31
C THR A 3 9.63 10.90 4.07
N PRO A 4 10.57 11.69 4.65
CA PRO A 4 11.36 11.19 5.78
C PRO A 4 10.44 10.88 6.98
N VAL A 5 11.02 10.38 8.07
CA VAL A 5 10.32 10.29 9.35
C VAL A 5 9.93 11.71 9.78
N CYS A 6 8.66 11.90 10.14
CA CYS A 6 8.12 13.18 10.59
C CYS A 6 7.62 13.01 12.02
N ALA A 7 7.82 14.03 12.86
CA ALA A 7 7.40 14.02 14.26
C ALA A 7 5.87 14.19 14.40
N ASP A 8 5.25 14.93 13.48
CA ASP A 8 3.81 15.19 13.49
C ASP A 8 3.25 15.42 12.07
N ILE A 9 1.93 15.65 12.00
CA ILE A 9 1.21 15.86 10.75
C ILE A 9 1.58 17.18 10.04
N ASN A 10 2.02 18.20 10.78
CA ASN A 10 2.43 19.49 10.19
C ASN A 10 3.76 19.35 9.48
N GLU A 11 4.71 18.63 10.09
CA GLU A 11 5.97 18.29 9.44
C GLU A 11 5.70 17.37 8.23
N ALA A 12 4.85 16.35 8.37
CA ALA A 12 4.47 15.48 7.25
C ALA A 12 3.86 16.29 6.09
N ARG A 13 3.04 17.30 6.40
CA ARG A 13 2.48 18.23 5.41
C ARG A 13 3.57 18.98 4.65
N GLU A 14 4.52 19.59 5.35
CA GLU A 14 5.63 20.32 4.73
C GLU A 14 6.44 19.41 3.80
N LYS A 15 6.85 18.24 4.28
CA LYS A 15 7.68 17.31 3.50
C LYS A 15 6.91 16.72 2.31
N LEU A 16 5.64 16.37 2.49
CA LEU A 16 4.80 15.83 1.41
C LEU A 16 4.58 16.86 0.30
N LEU A 17 4.35 18.13 0.64
CA LEU A 17 4.20 19.20 -0.34
C LEU A 17 5.49 19.40 -1.14
N ARG A 18 6.65 19.41 -0.47
CA ARG A 18 7.95 19.53 -1.14
C ARG A 18 8.20 18.39 -2.13
N VAL A 19 7.92 17.15 -1.72
CA VAL A 19 8.08 16.00 -2.61
C VAL A 19 7.10 16.06 -3.80
N ARG A 20 5.87 16.51 -3.56
CA ARG A 20 4.86 16.68 -4.62
C ARG A 20 5.30 17.74 -5.64
N GLU A 21 5.79 18.88 -5.19
CA GLU A 21 6.30 19.96 -6.03
C GLU A 21 7.43 19.46 -6.95
N GLN A 22 8.42 18.79 -6.37
CA GLN A 22 9.52 18.19 -7.13
C GLN A 22 9.02 17.20 -8.21
N MET A 23 8.02 16.38 -7.89
CA MET A 23 7.46 15.45 -8.87
C MET A 23 6.67 16.15 -9.97
N LEU A 24 5.98 17.24 -9.67
CA LEU A 24 5.30 18.06 -10.68
C LEU A 24 6.31 18.75 -11.59
N GLU A 25 7.39 19.31 -11.06
CA GLU A 25 8.46 19.91 -11.84
C GLU A 25 9.12 18.91 -12.79
N LEU A 26 9.47 17.72 -12.28
CA LEU A 26 10.04 16.64 -13.09
C LEU A 26 9.05 16.16 -14.15
N GLY A 27 7.76 16.07 -13.80
CA GLY A 27 6.70 15.76 -14.74
C GLY A 27 6.68 16.74 -15.90
N VAL A 28 6.61 18.05 -15.60
CA VAL A 28 6.58 19.10 -16.64
C VAL A 28 7.85 19.09 -17.50
N LYS A 29 9.04 18.96 -16.89
CA LYS A 29 10.32 18.87 -17.62
C LYS A 29 10.37 17.66 -18.57
N GLY A 30 9.73 16.56 -18.20
CA GLY A 30 9.62 15.35 -19.01
C GLY A 30 8.44 15.33 -19.99
N GLY A 31 7.61 16.39 -20.05
CA GLY A 31 6.40 16.40 -20.88
C GLY A 31 5.23 15.57 -20.34
N PHE A 32 5.26 15.20 -19.06
CA PHE A 32 4.24 14.40 -18.39
C PHE A 32 3.40 15.24 -17.41
N LYS A 33 2.23 14.70 -17.06
CA LYS A 33 1.38 15.20 -15.96
C LYS A 33 1.29 14.15 -14.86
N VAL A 34 1.21 14.59 -13.61
CA VAL A 34 1.08 13.71 -12.44
C VAL A 34 -0.37 13.74 -11.95
N ALA A 35 -0.93 12.57 -11.67
CA ALA A 35 -2.25 12.41 -11.07
C ALA A 35 -2.19 11.41 -9.92
N GLY A 36 -2.95 11.66 -8.85
CA GLY A 36 -3.16 10.72 -7.75
C GLY A 36 -4.52 10.04 -7.90
N ALA A 37 -4.53 8.71 -7.98
CA ALA A 37 -5.75 7.89 -8.02
C ALA A 37 -5.41 6.45 -7.65
N GLY A 38 -6.35 5.72 -7.06
CA GLY A 38 -6.14 4.32 -6.67
C GLY A 38 -5.92 3.38 -7.87
N THR A 39 -6.52 3.72 -9.01
CA THR A 39 -6.32 3.09 -10.31
C THR A 39 -6.31 4.16 -11.39
N HIS A 40 -5.64 3.88 -12.51
CA HIS A 40 -5.77 4.73 -13.67
C HIS A 40 -7.10 4.43 -14.40
N PRO A 41 -7.92 5.43 -14.76
CA PRO A 41 -9.29 5.20 -15.22
C PRO A 41 -9.42 4.36 -16.49
N PHE A 42 -8.50 4.52 -17.45
CA PHE A 42 -8.56 3.86 -18.77
C PHE A 42 -7.25 3.20 -19.22
N SER A 43 -6.23 3.11 -18.34
CA SER A 43 -4.95 2.48 -18.74
C SER A 43 -5.16 1.00 -18.90
N ARG A 44 -4.59 0.42 -19.96
CA ARG A 44 -4.52 -1.03 -20.17
C ARG A 44 -3.25 -1.60 -19.59
N TRP A 45 -3.34 -2.82 -19.06
CA TRP A 45 -2.19 -3.57 -18.54
C TRP A 45 -1.67 -4.55 -19.59
N GLU A 46 -2.52 -4.96 -20.53
CA GLU A 46 -2.19 -5.76 -21.68
C GLU A 46 -1.18 -5.04 -22.58
N GLY A 47 -0.17 -5.77 -23.05
CA GLY A 47 0.87 -5.23 -23.94
C GLY A 47 1.96 -4.42 -23.24
N ARG A 48 2.00 -4.37 -21.90
CA ARG A 48 3.14 -3.80 -21.16
C ARG A 48 4.27 -4.81 -21.05
N GLU A 49 5.39 -4.53 -21.72
CA GLU A 49 6.61 -5.35 -21.63
C GLU A 49 7.48 -5.00 -20.42
N GLU A 50 7.46 -3.74 -19.99
CA GLU A 50 8.35 -3.27 -18.93
C GLU A 50 7.74 -3.47 -17.54
N MET A 51 8.34 -4.40 -16.79
CA MET A 51 8.11 -4.56 -15.37
C MET A 51 9.37 -4.23 -14.58
N LEU A 52 9.23 -3.37 -13.57
CA LEU A 52 10.31 -3.06 -12.64
C LEU A 52 10.84 -4.35 -12.01
N ALA A 53 12.17 -4.46 -11.90
CA ALA A 53 12.85 -5.68 -11.45
C ALA A 53 12.27 -6.27 -10.15
N GLN A 54 11.92 -5.41 -9.18
CA GLN A 54 11.35 -5.80 -7.89
C GLN A 54 9.97 -6.49 -7.97
N PHE A 55 9.23 -6.30 -9.07
CA PHE A 55 7.91 -6.91 -9.28
C PHE A 55 7.95 -8.15 -10.18
N ARG A 56 9.08 -8.44 -10.85
CA ARG A 56 9.19 -9.57 -11.80
C ARG A 56 8.85 -10.91 -11.16
N GLN A 57 9.45 -11.21 -10.00
CA GLN A 57 9.15 -12.45 -9.27
C GLN A 57 7.66 -12.58 -8.96
N MET A 58 6.99 -11.49 -8.57
CA MET A 58 5.55 -11.52 -8.28
C MET A 58 4.72 -11.87 -9.53
N ALA A 59 5.14 -11.37 -10.68
CA ALA A 59 4.50 -11.66 -11.95
C ALA A 59 4.81 -13.05 -12.48
N GLU A 60 5.95 -13.64 -12.09
CA GLU A 60 6.26 -15.04 -12.34
C GLU A 60 5.43 -15.95 -11.43
N ASP A 61 5.29 -15.62 -10.15
CA ASP A 61 4.57 -16.44 -9.18
C ASP A 61 3.05 -16.40 -9.40
N ALA A 62 2.48 -15.21 -9.61
CA ALA A 62 1.02 -14.99 -9.68
C ALA A 62 0.51 -14.73 -11.11
N GLN A 63 1.41 -14.72 -12.11
CA GLN A 63 1.07 -14.64 -13.54
C GLN A 63 0.07 -13.53 -13.85
N MET A 64 -1.05 -13.86 -14.49
CA MET A 64 -2.07 -12.92 -14.93
C MET A 64 -2.61 -12.05 -13.78
N VAL A 65 -2.68 -12.61 -12.56
CA VAL A 65 -3.18 -11.91 -11.37
C VAL A 65 -2.27 -10.76 -10.99
N ALA A 66 -0.95 -10.94 -11.04
CA ALA A 66 0.00 -9.87 -10.76
C ALA A 66 0.17 -8.91 -11.95
N ARG A 67 0.14 -9.42 -13.19
CA ARG A 67 0.33 -8.60 -14.41
C ARG A 67 -0.77 -7.56 -14.60
N ARG A 68 -2.00 -7.84 -14.15
CA ARG A 68 -3.12 -6.89 -14.23
C ARG A 68 -3.08 -5.75 -13.20
N ILE A 69 -2.17 -5.79 -12.22
CA ILE A 69 -2.17 -4.83 -11.11
C ILE A 69 -1.54 -3.51 -11.56
N LEU A 70 -2.40 -2.56 -11.92
CA LEU A 70 -2.05 -1.13 -12.06
C LEU A 70 -2.78 -0.34 -10.97
N ALA A 71 -2.37 -0.59 -9.74
CA ALA A 71 -2.96 0.00 -8.54
C ALA A 71 -1.94 0.85 -7.78
N PHE A 72 -2.40 1.98 -7.26
CA PHE A 72 -1.59 2.93 -6.50
C PHE A 72 -2.22 3.16 -5.14
N GLY A 73 -1.46 2.94 -4.06
CA GLY A 73 -1.95 3.07 -2.69
C GLY A 73 -1.13 4.05 -1.88
N LEU A 74 -1.75 4.62 -0.86
CA LEU A 74 -1.05 5.31 0.21
C LEU A 74 -0.46 4.27 1.17
N ARG A 75 0.78 4.49 1.62
CA ARG A 75 1.39 3.71 2.69
C ARG A 75 1.76 4.65 3.83
N VAL A 76 1.22 4.38 5.02
CA VAL A 76 1.53 5.14 6.23
C VAL A 76 2.37 4.26 7.15
N HIS A 77 3.49 4.79 7.62
CA HIS A 77 4.34 4.13 8.60
C HIS A 77 4.20 4.87 9.92
N ILE A 78 3.76 4.17 10.96
CA ILE A 78 3.66 4.71 12.32
C ILE A 78 4.77 4.07 13.14
N GLY A 79 5.64 4.88 13.75
CA GLY A 79 6.67 4.41 14.66
C GLY A 79 6.03 3.78 15.90
N VAL A 80 6.51 2.60 16.30
CA VAL A 80 6.06 1.92 17.51
C VAL A 80 7.30 1.47 18.28
N GLU A 81 7.38 1.85 19.55
CA GLU A 81 8.54 1.60 20.40
C GLU A 81 8.74 0.11 20.69
N ASP A 82 7.62 -0.61 20.86
CA ASP A 82 7.59 -2.03 21.14
C ASP A 82 6.91 -2.83 20.00
N ARG A 83 7.50 -3.98 19.68
CA ARG A 83 7.01 -4.89 18.64
C ARG A 83 5.76 -5.65 19.08
N ASP A 84 5.63 -5.98 20.36
CA ASP A 84 4.41 -6.62 20.87
C ASP A 84 3.24 -5.63 20.87
N LEU A 85 3.47 -4.38 21.29
CA LEU A 85 2.50 -3.29 21.09
C LEU A 85 2.06 -3.14 19.62
N ALA A 86 2.98 -3.30 18.65
CA ALA A 86 2.60 -3.25 17.24
C ALA A 86 1.62 -4.37 16.85
N ILE A 87 1.73 -5.55 17.45
CA ILE A 87 0.77 -6.66 17.25
C ILE A 87 -0.57 -6.37 17.92
N ASP A 88 -0.56 -5.82 19.14
CA ASP A 88 -1.80 -5.44 19.84
C ASP A 88 -2.59 -4.39 19.05
N VAL A 89 -1.89 -3.37 18.54
CA VAL A 89 -2.49 -2.35 17.66
C VAL A 89 -2.96 -2.99 16.36
N MET A 90 -2.15 -3.84 15.73
CA MET A 90 -2.53 -4.55 14.50
C MET A 90 -3.81 -5.37 14.68
N ASN A 91 -3.94 -6.10 15.80
CA ASN A 91 -5.12 -6.90 16.13
C ASN A 91 -6.36 -6.02 16.35
N THR A 92 -6.20 -4.94 17.12
CA THR A 92 -7.29 -4.04 17.51
C THR A 92 -7.84 -3.27 16.31
N ILE A 93 -6.95 -2.76 15.46
CA ILE A 93 -7.32 -1.84 14.38
C ILE A 93 -8.09 -2.52 13.24
N ARG A 94 -8.09 -3.86 13.18
CA ARG A 94 -8.80 -4.67 12.16
C ARG A 94 -10.25 -4.22 11.94
N TYR A 95 -10.94 -3.87 13.02
CA TYR A 95 -12.34 -3.43 12.96
C TYR A 95 -12.53 -2.07 12.27
N VAL A 96 -11.55 -1.17 12.38
CA VAL A 96 -11.64 0.19 11.82
C VAL A 96 -11.03 0.32 10.43
N LEU A 97 -10.23 -0.65 9.96
CA LEU A 97 -9.63 -0.63 8.62
C LEU A 97 -10.63 -0.33 7.49
N PRO A 98 -11.84 -0.93 7.45
CA PRO A 98 -12.80 -0.63 6.38
C PRO A 98 -13.29 0.82 6.39
N HIS A 99 -13.37 1.44 7.57
CA HIS A 99 -13.79 2.83 7.74
C HIS A 99 -12.72 3.77 7.18
N ILE A 100 -11.44 3.49 7.45
CA ILE A 100 -10.31 4.25 6.91
C ILE A 100 -10.25 4.09 5.37
N LEU A 101 -10.44 2.87 4.86
CA LEU A 101 -10.50 2.63 3.41
C LEU A 101 -11.60 3.47 2.77
N CYS A 102 -12.79 3.52 3.37
CA CYS A 102 -13.93 4.30 2.88
C CYS A 102 -13.58 5.78 2.67
N LEU A 103 -12.81 6.38 3.58
CA LEU A 103 -12.39 7.79 3.48
C LEU A 103 -11.37 8.01 2.35
N SER A 104 -10.59 6.99 2.00
CA SER A 104 -9.52 7.09 1.01
C SER A 104 -9.92 6.76 -0.43
N THR A 105 -11.12 6.23 -0.66
CA THR A 105 -11.50 5.63 -1.95
C THR A 105 -11.33 6.59 -3.13
N SER A 106 -10.62 6.17 -4.18
CA SER A 106 -10.33 7.03 -5.33
C SER A 106 -10.19 6.24 -6.65
N SER A 107 -10.72 5.01 -6.69
CA SER A 107 -10.57 4.10 -7.83
C SER A 107 -11.89 3.52 -8.35
N PRO A 108 -12.88 4.35 -8.75
CA PRO A 108 -14.14 3.82 -9.27
C PRO A 108 -14.06 3.29 -10.71
N PHE A 109 -13.02 3.65 -11.45
CA PHE A 109 -12.85 3.29 -12.86
C PHE A 109 -11.71 2.29 -13.09
N TRP A 110 -11.91 1.38 -14.04
CA TRP A 110 -10.90 0.42 -14.49
C TRP A 110 -11.11 0.06 -15.96
N LEU A 111 -10.04 0.07 -16.76
CA LEU A 111 -10.08 -0.24 -18.21
C LEU A 111 -11.15 0.56 -18.99
N GLY A 112 -11.40 1.80 -18.58
CA GLY A 112 -12.37 2.70 -19.21
C GLY A 112 -13.82 2.46 -18.78
N ARG A 113 -14.05 1.62 -17.76
CA ARG A 113 -15.38 1.28 -17.27
C ARG A 113 -15.60 1.79 -15.85
N ASN A 114 -16.80 2.27 -15.58
CA ASN A 114 -17.27 2.45 -14.21
C ASN A 114 -17.51 1.05 -13.61
N THR A 115 -16.78 0.73 -12.55
CA THR A 115 -16.78 -0.61 -11.95
C THR A 115 -17.98 -0.85 -11.03
N GLY A 116 -18.70 0.22 -10.64
CA GLY A 116 -19.72 0.17 -9.59
C GLY A 116 -19.15 0.20 -8.16
N LEU A 117 -17.83 0.05 -8.01
CA LEU A 117 -17.13 0.13 -6.73
C LEU A 117 -16.56 1.53 -6.50
N LYS A 118 -16.31 1.90 -5.24
CA LYS A 118 -15.60 3.13 -4.88
C LYS A 118 -14.08 2.93 -4.86
N SER A 119 -13.63 1.76 -4.42
CA SER A 119 -12.23 1.33 -4.49
C SER A 119 -12.11 0.01 -5.26
N TYR A 120 -11.91 0.08 -6.57
CA TYR A 120 -11.58 -1.11 -7.38
C TYR A 120 -10.15 -1.60 -7.11
N ARG A 121 -9.26 -0.71 -6.66
CA ARG A 121 -7.91 -1.08 -6.22
C ARG A 121 -7.95 -2.17 -5.14
N SER A 122 -8.83 -2.05 -4.15
CA SER A 122 -8.95 -3.07 -3.09
C SER A 122 -9.16 -4.47 -3.67
N VAL A 123 -10.09 -4.61 -4.62
CA VAL A 123 -10.37 -5.88 -5.34
C VAL A 123 -9.19 -6.37 -6.17
N LEU A 124 -8.46 -5.47 -6.83
CA LEU A 124 -7.26 -5.84 -7.58
C LEU A 124 -6.17 -6.41 -6.66
N VAL A 125 -5.92 -5.75 -5.53
CA VAL A 125 -4.88 -6.15 -4.59
C VAL A 125 -5.28 -7.43 -3.85
N ASP A 126 -6.54 -7.56 -3.43
CA ASP A 126 -7.08 -8.72 -2.71
C ASP A 126 -6.93 -10.04 -3.48
N SER A 127 -6.80 -9.96 -4.82
CA SER A 127 -6.53 -11.16 -5.62
C SER A 127 -5.12 -11.74 -5.47
N LEU A 128 -4.18 -11.02 -4.84
CA LEU A 128 -2.86 -11.55 -4.50
C LEU A 128 -2.89 -12.33 -3.18
N PRO A 129 -2.06 -13.37 -3.01
CA PRO A 129 -1.96 -14.07 -1.74
C PRO A 129 -1.49 -13.17 -0.59
N ARG A 130 -1.98 -13.44 0.62
CA ARG A 130 -1.57 -12.78 1.88
C ARG A 130 -1.81 -11.26 1.85
N THR A 131 -2.94 -10.86 1.29
CA THR A 131 -3.46 -9.49 1.29
C THR A 131 -4.69 -9.37 2.19
N GLY A 132 -5.22 -8.16 2.32
CA GLY A 132 -6.42 -7.88 3.10
C GLY A 132 -6.13 -7.76 4.60
N ILE A 133 -7.20 -7.82 5.39
CA ILE A 133 -7.14 -7.67 6.85
C ILE A 133 -6.33 -8.83 7.44
N PRO A 134 -5.27 -8.58 8.24
CA PRO A 134 -4.46 -9.65 8.80
C PRO A 134 -5.28 -10.56 9.73
N GLY A 135 -4.82 -11.80 9.87
CA GLY A 135 -5.22 -12.66 10.99
C GLY A 135 -4.77 -12.08 12.33
N THR A 136 -5.20 -12.71 13.42
CA THR A 136 -4.76 -12.36 14.77
C THR A 136 -3.49 -13.12 15.15
N PHE A 137 -2.59 -12.46 15.86
CA PHE A 137 -1.38 -13.06 16.43
C PHE A 137 -1.31 -12.77 17.92
N THR A 138 -0.81 -13.69 18.73
CA THR A 138 -0.76 -13.49 20.18
C THR A 138 0.41 -12.63 20.64
N SER A 139 1.47 -12.55 19.83
CA SER A 139 2.67 -11.76 20.11
C SER A 139 3.46 -11.51 18.82
N TYR A 140 4.48 -10.66 18.89
CA TYR A 140 5.40 -10.47 17.77
C TYR A 140 6.22 -11.72 17.49
N HIS A 141 6.53 -12.51 18.52
CA HIS A 141 7.18 -13.81 18.34
C HIS A 141 6.32 -14.78 17.53
N ASP A 142 5.02 -14.82 17.77
CA ASP A 142 4.06 -15.63 17.01
C ASP A 142 4.00 -15.17 15.54
N TYR A 143 3.85 -13.86 15.31
CA TYR A 143 3.91 -13.28 13.96
C TYR A 143 5.24 -13.62 13.24
N ARG A 144 6.37 -13.50 13.93
CA ARG A 144 7.69 -13.84 13.39
C ARG A 144 7.79 -15.32 13.03
N THR A 145 7.28 -16.21 13.88
CA THR A 145 7.25 -17.65 13.63
C THR A 145 6.43 -18.00 12.39
N TYR A 146 5.30 -17.30 12.18
CA TYR A 146 4.53 -17.40 10.96
C TYR A 146 5.35 -16.98 9.72
N VAL A 147 6.01 -15.82 9.76
CA VAL A 147 6.86 -15.36 8.64
C VAL A 147 8.01 -16.34 8.36
N ASP A 148 8.70 -16.80 9.41
CA ASP A 148 9.86 -17.69 9.29
C ASP A 148 9.46 -19.07 8.77
N THR A 149 8.25 -19.54 9.10
CA THR A 149 7.68 -20.76 8.52
C THR A 149 7.43 -20.61 7.02
N LEU A 150 6.89 -19.47 6.58
CA LEU A 150 6.69 -19.21 5.14
C LEU A 150 8.00 -19.14 4.37
N LEU A 151 9.05 -18.58 4.97
CA LEU A 151 10.39 -18.54 4.37
C LEU A 151 11.00 -19.95 4.30
N ARG A 152 10.98 -20.70 5.40
CA ARG A 152 11.56 -22.05 5.49
C ARG A 152 10.90 -23.04 4.53
N THR A 153 9.61 -22.87 4.28
CA THR A 153 8.84 -23.72 3.35
C THR A 153 8.92 -23.26 1.90
N ASN A 154 9.68 -22.20 1.60
CA ASN A 154 9.72 -21.54 0.29
C ASN A 154 8.34 -21.07 -0.21
N SER A 155 7.39 -20.84 0.72
CA SER A 155 6.07 -20.28 0.40
C SER A 155 6.17 -18.80 0.00
N ILE A 156 7.19 -18.10 0.50
CA ILE A 156 7.56 -16.76 0.07
C ILE A 156 9.10 -16.65 -0.04
N PRO A 157 9.63 -15.90 -1.03
CA PRO A 157 11.07 -15.63 -1.13
C PRO A 157 11.56 -14.60 -0.10
N ASP A 158 10.68 -13.72 0.39
CA ASP A 158 11.04 -12.68 1.35
C ASP A 158 9.83 -12.12 2.12
N PRO A 159 10.00 -11.53 3.32
CA PRO A 159 8.89 -11.00 4.13
C PRO A 159 8.05 -9.91 3.47
N ARG A 160 8.54 -9.21 2.42
CA ARG A 160 7.78 -8.17 1.70
C ARG A 160 6.61 -8.77 0.90
N ARG A 161 6.52 -10.11 0.82
CA ARG A 161 5.44 -10.86 0.20
C ARG A 161 4.23 -11.08 1.11
N ILE A 162 4.30 -10.59 2.35
CA ILE A 162 3.15 -10.35 3.20
C ILE A 162 2.63 -8.96 2.84
N LEU A 163 1.38 -8.90 2.42
CA LEU A 163 0.75 -7.71 1.83
C LEU A 163 -0.54 -7.35 2.56
N TYR A 164 -0.68 -7.74 3.83
CA TYR A 164 -1.78 -7.34 4.70
C TYR A 164 -1.98 -5.81 4.74
N ASP A 165 -3.22 -5.42 4.98
CA ASP A 165 -3.66 -4.03 5.08
C ASP A 165 -2.97 -3.26 6.21
N VAL A 166 -2.59 -3.97 7.27
CA VAL A 166 -1.77 -3.47 8.36
C VAL A 166 -0.80 -4.57 8.81
N MET A 167 0.48 -4.23 8.99
CA MET A 167 1.49 -5.21 9.43
C MET A 167 2.72 -4.54 10.06
N PRO A 168 3.45 -5.22 10.97
CA PRO A 168 4.77 -4.79 11.38
C PRO A 168 5.75 -4.77 10.19
N HIS A 169 6.50 -3.68 10.04
CA HIS A 169 7.54 -3.62 9.03
C HIS A 169 8.70 -4.57 9.40
N TYR A 170 9.16 -5.37 8.45
CA TYR A 170 10.18 -6.40 8.67
C TYR A 170 11.54 -5.86 9.17
N ARG A 171 11.92 -4.64 8.72
CA ARG A 171 13.17 -3.95 9.10
C ARG A 171 12.97 -2.85 10.15
N PHE A 172 12.16 -1.85 9.84
CA PHE A 172 11.93 -0.69 10.71
C PHE A 172 10.96 -0.97 11.86
N PRO A 173 11.10 -0.31 13.02
CA PRO A 173 10.16 -0.40 14.15
C PRO A 173 8.90 0.42 13.85
N THR A 174 8.18 0.04 12.79
CA THR A 174 6.96 0.74 12.37
C THR A 174 5.84 -0.25 12.09
N LEU A 175 4.62 0.12 12.42
CA LEU A 175 3.42 -0.50 11.89
C LEU A 175 3.05 0.17 10.56
N VAL A 176 2.83 -0.63 9.52
CA VAL A 176 2.61 -0.14 8.15
C VAL A 176 1.16 -0.35 7.78
N PHE A 177 0.48 0.74 7.40
CA PHE A 177 -0.87 0.74 6.86
C PHE A 177 -0.83 0.86 5.34
N ARG A 178 -1.63 0.04 4.65
CA ARG A 178 -1.56 -0.17 3.19
C ARG A 178 -2.93 -0.28 2.51
N MET A 179 -4.01 -0.30 3.28
CA MET A 179 -5.38 -0.43 2.74
C MET A 179 -5.77 0.74 1.84
N CYS A 180 -5.31 1.95 2.13
CA CYS A 180 -5.76 3.18 1.47
C CYS A 180 -5.42 3.25 -0.02
N ASP A 181 -6.37 3.74 -0.82
CA ASP A 181 -6.08 4.16 -2.19
C ASP A 181 -5.20 5.41 -2.20
N MET A 182 -4.51 5.65 -3.32
CA MET A 182 -3.83 6.92 -3.53
C MET A 182 -4.87 8.01 -3.80
N MET A 183 -4.95 9.01 -2.93
CA MET A 183 -5.89 10.12 -3.07
C MET A 183 -5.30 11.25 -3.93
N PRO A 184 -6.12 11.96 -4.73
CA PRO A 184 -5.67 13.10 -5.55
C PRO A 184 -5.32 14.35 -4.72
N SER A 185 -5.96 14.50 -3.56
CA SER A 185 -5.85 15.66 -2.67
C SER A 185 -4.81 15.39 -1.57
N VAL A 186 -3.82 16.28 -1.44
CA VAL A 186 -2.86 16.23 -0.32
C VAL A 186 -3.56 16.47 1.02
N ARG A 187 -4.62 17.29 1.05
CA ARG A 187 -5.41 17.51 2.26
C ARG A 187 -6.01 16.21 2.77
N ASP A 188 -6.54 15.40 1.87
CA ASP A 188 -7.21 14.14 2.21
C ASP A 188 -6.18 13.09 2.64
N VAL A 189 -5.02 13.04 1.96
CA VAL A 189 -3.88 12.22 2.39
C VAL A 189 -3.48 12.54 3.83
N LEU A 190 -3.35 13.83 4.17
CA LEU A 190 -2.97 14.25 5.52
C LEU A 190 -4.09 13.95 6.54
N ALA A 191 -5.35 14.20 6.18
CA ALA A 191 -6.49 13.94 7.07
C ALA A 191 -6.66 12.44 7.40
N VAL A 192 -6.38 11.54 6.44
CA VAL A 192 -6.41 10.09 6.65
C VAL A 192 -5.16 9.59 7.41
N THR A 193 -4.05 10.33 7.33
CA THR A 193 -2.79 9.97 8.01
C THR A 193 -2.78 10.39 9.49
N ALA A 194 -3.48 11.47 9.85
CA ALA A 194 -3.58 12.01 11.21
C ALA A 194 -4.42 11.12 12.13
#